data_AF-A0ABC8XGF4-F1
#
_entry.id   AF-A0ABC8XGF4-F1
#
_cell.length_a   1.000
_cell.length_b   1.000
_cell.length_c   1.000
_cell.angle_alpha   90.00
_cell.angle_beta   90.00
_cell.angle_gamma   90.00
#
_symmetry.space_group_name_H-M   'P 1'
#
loop_
_entity.id
_entity.type
_entity.pdbx_description
1 polymer ?
#
loop_
_entity_poly.entity_id
_entity_poly.type
_entity_poly.pdbx_seq_one_letter_code
_entity_poly.pdbx_strand_id
1 'polypeptide(L)'
;MRYDEDGTFCWFFHPDHCHLACLDDYQCLVLLNDGGYEYEDWDDYRLSYHTQEMDREYVKYCETFSNQVKWIEEYLDLYSSCPEKWWKMRDRAFRQAMKIATSFTTISVHLVRLAFREYVSSILYDFHNLKDLDGVYFEIWKRVTKQEKSFQLALKEVYQVNKFPQRQGRLKYALEIDCYFCETEFCCLTAGITGKVGEDKALELISKRIKKQFKKPKVYEQYARKKIKIAELLGLDFRGLK
;
A
#
# COMPACT_ATOMS: atom_id res chain seq x y z
N MET A 1 27.75 -2.17 -9.13
CA MET A 1 28.25 -1.64 -7.85
C MET A 1 27.15 -1.80 -6.80
N ARG A 2 27.53 -2.20 -5.57
CA ARG A 2 26.64 -2.39 -4.41
C ARG A 2 26.89 -1.24 -3.40
N TYR A 3 25.77 -0.75 -2.86
CA TYR A 3 25.43 0.15 -1.74
C TYR A 3 26.48 0.90 -0.91
N ASP A 4 26.12 2.15 -0.59
CA ASP A 4 26.57 2.91 0.59
C ASP A 4 25.41 3.16 1.58
N GLU A 5 25.81 3.46 2.82
CA GLU A 5 25.06 3.48 4.09
C GLU A 5 23.92 4.53 4.19
N ASP A 6 23.76 5.40 3.20
CA ASP A 6 22.65 6.36 3.08
C ASP A 6 21.53 5.90 2.12
N GLY A 7 21.58 4.64 1.66
CA GLY A 7 20.50 3.97 0.92
C GLY A 7 20.19 4.52 -0.48
N THR A 8 21.04 5.42 -0.99
CA THR A 8 20.87 6.02 -2.32
C THR A 8 21.79 5.32 -3.31
N PHE A 9 21.21 4.38 -4.08
CA PHE A 9 21.35 4.16 -5.54
C PHE A 9 20.88 2.73 -5.90
N CYS A 10 19.59 2.44 -5.63
CA CYS A 10 18.88 1.33 -6.25
C CYS A 10 18.43 1.66 -7.69
N TRP A 11 19.04 2.61 -8.39
CA TRP A 11 18.63 3.04 -9.73
C TRP A 11 19.80 2.90 -10.69
N PHE A 12 19.54 2.40 -11.89
CA PHE A 12 20.54 2.15 -12.91
C PHE A 12 19.98 2.39 -14.30
N PHE A 13 20.88 2.64 -15.26
CA PHE A 13 20.54 2.64 -16.68
C PHE A 13 20.51 1.20 -17.18
N HIS A 14 19.34 0.72 -17.58
CA HIS A 14 19.19 -0.68 -17.96
C HIS A 14 19.95 -0.96 -19.28
N PRO A 15 20.93 -1.88 -19.31
CA PRO A 15 21.79 -2.07 -20.49
C PRO A 15 20.99 -2.31 -21.77
N ASP A 16 19.98 -3.19 -21.72
CA ASP A 16 19.13 -3.47 -22.89
C ASP A 16 18.35 -2.25 -23.36
N HIS A 17 17.95 -1.35 -22.45
CA HIS A 17 17.21 -0.13 -22.81
C HIS A 17 18.15 0.90 -23.45
N CYS A 18 19.40 1.01 -22.95
CA CYS A 18 20.41 1.90 -23.51
C CYS A 18 20.84 1.53 -24.94
N HIS A 19 20.58 0.28 -25.37
CA HIS A 19 20.81 -0.15 -26.75
C HIS A 19 19.67 0.23 -27.70
N LEU A 20 18.53 0.71 -27.17
CA LEU A 20 17.38 1.14 -27.97
C LEU A 20 17.53 2.62 -28.32
N ALA A 21 17.86 2.91 -29.57
CA ALA A 21 18.07 4.28 -30.07
C ALA A 21 16.81 5.19 -29.98
N CYS A 22 15.64 4.62 -29.71
CA CYS A 22 14.39 5.37 -29.53
C CYS A 22 14.12 5.82 -28.10
N LEU A 23 14.95 5.43 -27.12
CA LEU A 23 14.78 5.76 -25.72
C LEU A 23 15.75 6.86 -25.28
N ASP A 24 15.27 7.79 -24.47
CA ASP A 24 16.11 8.77 -23.78
C ASP A 24 16.67 8.22 -22.46
N ASP A 25 17.58 8.99 -21.84
CA ASP A 25 18.19 8.64 -20.56
C ASP A 25 17.16 8.46 -19.44
N TYR A 26 16.06 9.22 -19.45
CA TYR A 26 14.98 9.05 -18.48
C TYR A 26 14.29 7.69 -18.65
N GLN A 27 13.97 7.31 -19.88
CA GLN A 27 13.33 6.02 -20.19
C GLN A 27 14.26 4.84 -19.90
N CYS A 28 15.57 5.02 -20.04
CA CYS A 28 16.58 4.02 -19.68
C CYS A 28 16.79 3.87 -18.16
N LEU A 29 16.42 4.88 -17.37
CA LEU A 29 16.54 4.86 -15.91
C LEU A 29 15.49 3.92 -15.27
N VAL A 30 15.97 2.89 -14.58
CA VAL A 30 15.15 1.84 -13.97
C VAL A 30 15.56 1.62 -12.51
N LEU A 31 14.58 1.34 -11.65
CA LEU A 31 14.83 0.94 -10.27
C LEU A 31 15.21 -0.55 -10.20
N LEU A 32 16.28 -0.87 -9.50
CA LEU A 32 16.60 -2.22 -9.05
C LEU A 32 15.57 -2.71 -8.03
N ASN A 33 14.81 -3.76 -8.39
CA ASN A 33 13.88 -4.43 -7.48
C ASN A 33 14.61 -5.46 -6.62
N ASP A 34 15.48 -4.99 -5.72
CA ASP A 34 16.21 -5.88 -4.81
C ASP A 34 15.22 -6.66 -3.93
N GLY A 35 15.18 -7.98 -4.10
CA GLY A 35 14.26 -8.87 -3.41
C GLY A 35 12.89 -9.06 -4.07
N GLY A 36 12.57 -8.42 -5.20
CA GLY A 36 11.39 -8.77 -6.02
C GLY A 36 10.01 -8.33 -5.51
N TYR A 37 9.86 -7.99 -4.22
CA TYR A 37 8.55 -7.77 -3.58
C TYR A 37 8.24 -6.31 -3.24
N GLU A 38 9.11 -5.34 -3.56
CA GLU A 38 8.88 -3.94 -3.17
C GLU A 38 7.73 -3.30 -3.97
N TYR A 39 7.54 -3.69 -5.23
CA TYR A 39 6.55 -3.14 -6.14
C TYR A 39 5.56 -4.21 -6.61
N GLU A 40 4.30 -3.84 -6.81
CA GLU A 40 3.23 -4.76 -7.22
C GLU A 40 3.50 -5.37 -8.60
N ASP A 41 3.94 -4.55 -9.55
CA ASP A 41 4.15 -4.98 -10.94
C ASP A 41 5.43 -4.38 -11.53
N TRP A 42 6.57 -4.65 -10.87
CA TRP A 42 7.84 -4.03 -11.23
C TRP A 42 8.26 -4.27 -12.69
N ASP A 43 8.02 -5.47 -13.21
CA ASP A 43 8.36 -5.82 -14.59
C ASP A 43 7.56 -5.00 -15.60
N ASP A 44 6.27 -4.80 -15.40
CA ASP A 44 5.47 -3.93 -16.26
C ASP A 44 5.89 -2.46 -16.11
N TYR A 45 6.21 -2.02 -14.89
CA TYR A 45 6.59 -0.62 -14.63
C TYR A 45 7.86 -0.22 -15.38
N ARG A 46 8.89 -1.09 -15.38
CA ARG A 46 10.16 -0.79 -16.07
C ARG A 46 10.03 -0.86 -17.60
N LEU A 47 9.07 -1.60 -18.13
CA LEU A 47 8.81 -1.76 -19.57
C LEU A 47 7.80 -0.76 -20.13
N SER A 48 7.28 0.15 -19.31
CA SER A 48 6.32 1.17 -19.73
C SER A 48 6.91 2.24 -20.66
N TYR A 49 8.23 2.46 -20.60
CA TYR A 49 8.96 3.48 -21.37
C TYR A 49 8.30 4.87 -21.36
N HIS A 50 7.58 5.22 -20.29
CA HIS A 50 6.95 6.53 -20.18
C HIS A 50 8.00 7.64 -20.12
N THR A 51 7.70 8.76 -20.77
CA THR A 51 8.53 9.97 -20.71
C THR A 51 8.39 10.64 -19.36
N GLN A 52 9.33 11.53 -19.03
CA GLN A 52 9.25 12.32 -17.80
C GLN A 52 7.97 13.17 -17.75
N GLU A 53 7.48 13.66 -18.89
CA GLU A 53 6.21 14.39 -19.00
C GLU A 53 5.04 13.52 -18.56
N MET A 54 4.96 12.32 -19.14
CA MET A 54 3.89 11.37 -18.88
C MET A 54 3.86 10.98 -17.40
N ASP A 55 5.01 10.72 -16.79
CA ASP A 55 5.10 10.37 -15.38
C ASP A 55 4.71 11.54 -14.47
N ARG A 56 5.12 12.77 -14.79
CA ARG A 56 4.71 13.96 -14.02
C ARG A 56 3.20 14.16 -14.10
N GLU A 57 2.63 14.03 -15.30
CA GLU A 57 1.20 14.17 -15.51
C GLU A 57 0.41 13.02 -14.84
N TYR A 58 0.93 11.80 -14.90
CA TYR A 58 0.35 10.62 -14.25
C TYR A 58 0.30 10.77 -12.74
N VAL A 59 1.37 11.24 -12.12
CA VAL A 59 1.40 11.51 -10.68
C VAL A 59 0.33 12.53 -10.29
N LYS A 60 0.21 13.64 -11.04
CA LYS A 60 -0.81 14.67 -10.80
C LYS A 60 -2.23 14.13 -11.01
N TYR A 61 -2.43 13.30 -12.03
CA TYR A 61 -3.67 12.58 -12.26
C TYR A 61 -4.01 11.69 -11.05
N CYS A 62 -3.04 10.94 -10.53
CA CYS A 62 -3.21 10.06 -9.38
C CYS A 62 -3.68 10.79 -8.13
N GLU A 63 -3.05 11.92 -7.80
CA GLU A 63 -3.46 12.80 -6.70
C GLU A 63 -4.87 13.34 -6.90
N THR A 64 -5.19 13.77 -8.12
CA THR A 64 -6.48 14.40 -8.42
C THR A 64 -7.60 13.38 -8.36
N PHE A 65 -7.45 12.22 -9.00
CA PHE A 65 -8.50 11.21 -9.04
C PHE A 65 -8.73 10.61 -7.66
N SER A 66 -7.68 10.22 -6.93
CA SER A 66 -7.81 9.54 -5.64
C SER A 66 -8.58 10.39 -4.63
N ASN A 67 -8.31 11.70 -4.61
CA ASN A 67 -9.05 12.64 -3.78
C ASN A 67 -10.53 12.78 -4.20
N GLN A 68 -10.82 12.84 -5.49
CA GLN A 68 -12.20 13.00 -5.99
C GLN A 68 -13.04 11.73 -5.90
N VAL A 69 -12.42 10.55 -6.00
CA VAL A 69 -13.13 9.26 -5.92
C VAL A 69 -13.08 8.64 -4.51
N LYS A 70 -12.52 9.35 -3.53
CA LYS A 70 -12.35 8.88 -2.14
C LYS A 70 -13.64 8.40 -1.49
N TRP A 71 -14.79 8.98 -1.88
CA TRP A 71 -16.11 8.58 -1.42
C TRP A 71 -16.40 7.07 -1.59
N ILE A 72 -15.72 6.35 -2.50
CA ILE A 72 -15.89 4.90 -2.65
C ILE A 72 -15.47 4.12 -1.38
N GLU A 73 -14.59 4.68 -0.55
CA GLU A 73 -14.13 4.07 0.71
C GLU A 73 -15.30 3.83 1.69
N GLU A 74 -16.34 4.67 1.65
CA GLU A 74 -17.55 4.53 2.47
C GLU A 74 -18.37 3.29 2.12
N TYR A 75 -18.11 2.70 0.94
CA TYR A 75 -18.82 1.55 0.41
C TYR A 75 -18.02 0.25 0.50
N LEU A 76 -16.85 0.24 1.15
CA LEU A 76 -15.99 -0.96 1.22
C LEU A 76 -16.67 -2.14 1.90
N ASP A 77 -17.55 -1.90 2.89
CA ASP A 77 -18.31 -2.97 3.54
C ASP A 77 -19.26 -3.70 2.54
N LEU A 78 -19.65 -3.05 1.43
CA LEU A 78 -20.43 -3.69 0.37
C LEU A 78 -19.64 -4.75 -0.40
N TYR A 79 -18.30 -4.67 -0.42
CA TYR A 79 -17.46 -5.65 -1.11
C TYR A 79 -17.78 -7.08 -0.63
N SER A 80 -17.91 -7.26 0.68
CA SER A 80 -18.23 -8.55 1.30
C SER A 80 -19.74 -8.76 1.49
N SER A 81 -20.50 -7.71 1.81
CA SER A 81 -21.92 -7.84 2.17
C SER A 81 -22.90 -7.81 0.99
N CYS A 82 -22.57 -7.11 -0.09
CA CYS A 82 -23.42 -6.99 -1.28
C CYS A 82 -22.59 -6.68 -2.54
N PRO A 83 -21.92 -7.71 -3.12
CA PRO A 83 -20.99 -7.52 -4.22
C PRO A 83 -21.60 -6.79 -5.43
N GLU A 84 -22.87 -7.06 -5.75
CA GLU A 84 -23.57 -6.39 -6.86
C GLU A 84 -23.64 -4.86 -6.69
N LYS A 85 -23.89 -4.39 -5.46
CA LYS A 85 -23.91 -2.95 -5.18
C LYS A 85 -22.50 -2.37 -5.17
N TRP A 86 -21.52 -3.12 -4.67
CA TRP A 86 -20.11 -2.73 -4.75
C TRP A 86 -19.68 -2.50 -6.21
N TRP A 87 -19.98 -3.43 -7.12
CA TRP A 87 -19.63 -3.29 -8.54
C TRP A 87 -20.25 -2.04 -9.17
N LYS A 88 -21.51 -1.71 -8.84
CA LYS A 88 -22.16 -0.47 -9.30
C LYS A 88 -21.44 0.79 -8.81
N MET A 89 -20.99 0.82 -7.55
CA MET A 89 -20.23 1.95 -7.01
C MET A 89 -18.85 2.04 -7.64
N ARG A 90 -18.16 0.92 -7.81
CA ARG A 90 -16.87 0.83 -8.49
C ARG A 90 -16.94 1.34 -9.93
N ASP A 91 -17.96 0.94 -10.70
CA ASP A 91 -18.14 1.40 -12.08
C ASP A 91 -18.41 2.90 -12.16
N ARG A 92 -19.14 3.46 -11.19
CA ARG A 92 -19.35 4.90 -11.08
C ARG A 92 -18.04 5.63 -10.81
N ALA A 93 -17.23 5.13 -9.88
CA ALA A 93 -15.92 5.70 -9.57
C ALA A 93 -14.97 5.60 -10.78
N PHE A 94 -14.98 4.47 -11.52
CA PHE A 94 -14.18 4.33 -12.73
C PHE A 94 -14.58 5.33 -13.82
N ARG A 95 -15.90 5.54 -14.05
CA ARG A 95 -16.38 6.57 -14.97
C ARG A 95 -15.94 7.98 -14.55
N GLN A 96 -15.89 8.27 -13.26
CA GLN A 96 -15.35 9.54 -12.76
C GLN A 96 -13.83 9.63 -13.02
N ALA A 97 -13.07 8.56 -12.77
CA ALA A 97 -11.63 8.51 -13.05
C ALA A 97 -11.33 8.77 -14.54
N MET A 98 -12.13 8.19 -15.45
CA MET A 98 -12.06 8.46 -16.89
C MET A 98 -12.40 9.92 -17.23
N LYS A 99 -13.43 10.50 -16.59
CA LYS A 99 -13.80 11.91 -16.79
C LYS A 99 -12.71 12.86 -16.31
N ILE A 100 -12.06 12.56 -15.18
CA ILE A 100 -10.94 13.36 -14.66
C ILE A 100 -9.77 13.32 -15.65
N ALA A 101 -9.49 12.16 -16.24
CA ALA A 101 -8.41 11.98 -17.20
C ALA A 101 -8.54 12.88 -18.44
N THR A 102 -9.76 13.32 -18.82
CA THR A 102 -9.94 14.22 -19.97
C THR A 102 -9.37 15.63 -19.74
N SER A 103 -8.99 15.97 -18.50
CA SER A 103 -8.29 17.22 -18.18
C SER A 103 -6.76 17.11 -18.29
N PHE A 104 -6.27 15.94 -18.70
CA PHE A 104 -4.85 15.62 -18.85
C PHE A 104 -4.56 15.21 -20.31
N THR A 105 -3.42 15.63 -20.84
CA THR A 105 -3.09 15.50 -22.28
C THR A 105 -2.38 14.20 -22.64
N THR A 106 -1.56 13.65 -21.75
CA THR A 106 -0.74 12.45 -22.00
C THR A 106 -1.30 11.18 -21.36
N ILE A 107 -2.37 11.30 -20.56
CA ILE A 107 -2.95 10.17 -19.81
C ILE A 107 -3.77 9.28 -20.73
N SER A 108 -3.21 8.12 -21.05
CA SER A 108 -3.88 7.09 -21.83
C SER A 108 -4.97 6.37 -21.03
N VAL A 109 -5.92 5.73 -21.74
CA VAL A 109 -6.93 4.86 -21.12
C VAL A 109 -6.27 3.70 -20.34
N HIS A 110 -5.10 3.23 -20.79
CA HIS A 110 -4.34 2.22 -20.08
C HIS A 110 -3.86 2.73 -18.72
N LEU A 111 -3.29 3.94 -18.66
CA LEU A 111 -2.86 4.57 -17.41
C LEU A 111 -4.02 4.82 -16.44
N VAL A 112 -5.20 5.21 -16.94
CA VAL A 112 -6.41 5.33 -16.12
C VAL A 112 -6.81 4.00 -15.50
N ARG A 113 -6.79 2.91 -16.28
CA ARG A 113 -7.11 1.56 -15.79
C ARG A 113 -6.11 1.09 -14.74
N LEU A 114 -4.82 1.32 -14.99
CA LEU A 114 -3.74 1.00 -14.04
C LEU A 114 -3.95 1.72 -12.72
N ALA A 115 -4.05 3.05 -12.76
CA ALA A 115 -4.24 3.90 -11.58
C ALA A 115 -5.49 3.51 -10.78
N PHE A 116 -6.63 3.29 -11.45
CA PHE A 116 -7.86 2.92 -10.77
C PHE A 116 -7.79 1.51 -10.16
N ARG A 117 -7.19 0.54 -10.86
CA ARG A 117 -6.98 -0.82 -10.36
C ARG A 117 -6.14 -0.80 -9.10
N GLU A 118 -4.97 -0.16 -9.14
CA GLU A 118 -4.03 -0.06 -8.02
C GLU A 118 -4.63 0.68 -6.83
N TYR A 119 -5.40 1.75 -7.06
CA TYR A 119 -6.14 2.44 -6.02
C TYR A 119 -7.17 1.55 -5.33
N VAL A 120 -8.02 0.85 -6.10
CA VAL A 120 -9.03 -0.07 -5.55
C VAL A 120 -8.38 -1.23 -4.80
N SER A 121 -7.33 -1.84 -5.36
CA SER A 121 -6.55 -2.88 -4.68
C SER A 121 -5.97 -2.38 -3.36
N SER A 122 -5.42 -1.17 -3.35
CA SER A 122 -4.83 -0.55 -2.15
C SER A 122 -5.88 -0.35 -1.05
N ILE A 123 -7.02 0.28 -1.34
CA ILE A 123 -8.05 0.52 -0.30
C ILE A 123 -8.68 -0.79 0.20
N LEU A 124 -8.85 -1.79 -0.68
CA LEU A 124 -9.33 -3.12 -0.28
C LEU A 124 -8.30 -3.87 0.57
N TYR A 125 -7.01 -3.73 0.28
CA TYR A 125 -5.97 -4.28 1.14
C TYR A 125 -6.06 -3.70 2.56
N ASP A 126 -6.19 -2.37 2.70
CA ASP A 126 -6.31 -1.75 4.02
C ASP A 126 -7.55 -2.25 4.75
N PHE A 127 -8.66 -2.31 4.03
CA PHE A 127 -9.92 -2.80 4.56
C PHE A 127 -9.80 -4.25 5.06
N HIS A 128 -9.29 -5.15 4.23
CA HIS A 128 -9.21 -6.58 4.55
C HIS A 128 -8.11 -6.92 5.54
N ASN A 129 -7.00 -6.19 5.57
CA ASN A 129 -5.84 -6.57 6.38
C ASN A 129 -5.64 -5.67 7.60
N LEU A 130 -5.97 -4.38 7.54
CA LEU A 130 -5.56 -3.41 8.57
C LEU A 130 -6.71 -2.82 9.38
N LYS A 131 -7.88 -2.58 8.77
CA LYS A 131 -9.04 -1.94 9.43
C LYS A 131 -9.35 -2.62 10.77
N ASP A 132 -9.39 -1.88 11.88
CA ASP A 132 -9.67 -2.40 13.22
C ASP A 132 -8.65 -3.41 13.81
N LEU A 133 -7.58 -3.77 13.09
CA LEU A 133 -6.63 -4.77 13.54
C LEU A 133 -5.80 -4.27 14.74
N ASP A 134 -5.47 -2.99 14.75
CA ASP A 134 -4.83 -2.32 15.89
C ASP A 134 -5.71 -2.35 17.14
N GLY A 135 -7.01 -2.06 16.99
CA GLY A 135 -7.99 -2.18 18.06
C GLY A 135 -8.09 -3.60 18.62
N VAL A 136 -8.08 -4.63 17.75
CA VAL A 136 -8.05 -6.04 18.17
C VAL A 136 -6.82 -6.32 19.03
N TYR A 137 -5.62 -6.02 18.52
CA TYR A 137 -4.39 -6.31 19.24
C TYR A 137 -4.22 -5.47 20.50
N PHE A 138 -4.72 -4.24 20.51
CA PHE A 138 -4.77 -3.41 21.70
C PHE A 138 -5.68 -4.00 22.79
N GLU A 139 -6.87 -4.48 22.44
CA GLU A 139 -7.78 -5.11 23.41
C GLU A 139 -7.22 -6.44 23.96
N ILE A 140 -6.50 -7.21 23.14
CA ILE A 140 -5.76 -8.39 23.60
C ILE A 140 -4.62 -7.95 24.53
N TRP A 141 -3.80 -6.98 24.13
CA TRP A 141 -2.69 -6.45 24.90
C TRP A 141 -3.14 -5.97 26.29
N LYS A 142 -4.27 -5.26 26.37
CA LYS A 142 -4.83 -4.78 27.63
C LYS A 142 -5.13 -5.93 28.59
N ARG A 143 -5.70 -7.03 28.08
CA ARG A 143 -6.02 -8.23 28.88
C ARG A 143 -4.77 -9.00 29.29
N VAL A 144 -3.86 -9.22 28.35
CA VAL A 144 -2.61 -9.97 28.62
C VAL A 144 -1.72 -9.20 29.60
N THR A 145 -1.54 -7.90 29.38
CA THR A 145 -0.51 -7.12 30.07
C THR A 145 -1.02 -6.45 31.35
N LYS A 146 -2.27 -5.98 31.38
CA LYS A 146 -2.82 -5.29 32.56
C LYS A 146 -3.70 -6.17 33.44
N GLN A 147 -4.25 -7.25 32.89
CA GLN A 147 -5.08 -8.21 33.64
C GLN A 147 -4.39 -9.57 33.80
N GLU A 148 -3.13 -9.69 33.36
CA GLU A 148 -2.29 -10.90 33.51
C GLU A 148 -2.93 -12.18 32.95
N LYS A 149 -3.73 -12.04 31.89
CA LYS A 149 -4.37 -13.18 31.21
C LYS A 149 -3.42 -13.86 30.24
N SER A 150 -3.62 -15.17 30.04
CA SER A 150 -3.01 -15.84 28.89
C SER A 150 -3.53 -15.26 27.58
N PHE A 151 -2.72 -15.30 26.52
CA PHE A 151 -3.11 -14.84 25.19
C PHE A 151 -4.40 -15.52 24.71
N GLN A 152 -4.50 -16.83 24.88
CA GLN A 152 -5.67 -17.61 24.46
C GLN A 152 -6.96 -17.16 25.16
N LEU A 153 -6.91 -16.88 26.47
CA LEU A 153 -8.07 -16.40 27.22
C LEU A 153 -8.43 -14.97 26.77
N ALA A 154 -7.44 -14.10 26.61
CA ALA A 154 -7.64 -12.75 26.12
C ALA A 154 -8.27 -12.72 24.72
N LEU A 155 -7.79 -13.56 23.80
CA LEU A 155 -8.30 -13.72 22.45
C LEU A 155 -9.77 -14.18 22.46
N LYS A 156 -10.09 -15.18 23.27
CA LYS A 156 -11.46 -15.69 23.43
C LYS A 156 -12.42 -14.62 23.95
N GLU A 157 -12.00 -13.84 24.93
CA GLU A 157 -12.82 -12.73 25.45
C GLU A 157 -13.03 -11.64 24.40
N VAL A 158 -11.97 -11.24 23.68
CA VAL A 158 -12.09 -10.24 22.61
C VAL A 158 -13.04 -10.71 21.50
N TYR A 159 -12.96 -11.99 21.14
CA TYR A 159 -13.91 -12.63 20.23
C TYR A 159 -15.35 -12.53 20.73
N GLN A 160 -15.60 -12.90 21.99
CA GLN A 160 -16.93 -12.89 22.60
C GLN A 160 -17.56 -11.50 22.73
N VAL A 161 -16.76 -10.48 23.06
CA VAL A 161 -17.27 -9.10 23.17
C VAL A 161 -17.69 -8.55 21.80
N ASN A 162 -17.09 -9.05 20.71
CA ASN A 162 -17.43 -8.70 19.33
C ASN A 162 -17.45 -7.18 19.04
N LYS A 163 -16.48 -6.44 19.59
CA LYS A 163 -16.26 -5.02 19.24
C LYS A 163 -15.86 -4.82 17.77
N PHE A 164 -15.31 -5.86 17.13
CA PHE A 164 -14.75 -5.81 15.78
C PHE A 164 -15.39 -6.88 14.87
N PRO A 165 -16.64 -6.67 14.40
CA PRO A 165 -17.36 -7.67 13.61
C PRO A 165 -16.59 -8.14 12.37
N GLN A 166 -15.90 -7.22 11.68
CA GLN A 166 -15.09 -7.54 10.49
C GLN A 166 -13.90 -8.47 10.79
N ARG A 167 -13.46 -8.55 12.05
CA ARG A 167 -12.33 -9.37 12.48
C ARG A 167 -12.76 -10.70 13.10
N GLN A 168 -14.06 -10.95 13.25
CA GLN A 168 -14.58 -12.20 13.83
C GLN A 168 -14.12 -13.44 13.08
N GLY A 169 -14.07 -13.40 11.75
CA GLY A 169 -13.55 -14.51 10.96
C GLY A 169 -12.09 -14.85 11.29
N ARG A 170 -11.23 -13.83 11.41
CA ARG A 170 -9.82 -13.98 11.81
C ARG A 170 -9.69 -14.51 13.24
N LEU A 171 -10.43 -13.92 14.18
CA LEU A 171 -10.41 -14.31 15.59
C LEU A 171 -10.89 -15.75 15.79
N LYS A 172 -11.95 -16.16 15.08
CA LYS A 172 -12.45 -17.53 15.08
C LYS A 172 -11.41 -18.50 14.53
N TYR A 173 -10.82 -18.18 13.38
CA TYR A 173 -9.76 -19.00 12.78
C TYR A 173 -8.55 -19.17 13.71
N ALA A 174 -8.13 -18.09 14.37
CA ALA A 174 -7.06 -18.13 15.36
C ALA A 174 -7.40 -19.02 16.57
N LEU A 175 -8.65 -19.00 17.04
CA LEU A 175 -9.08 -19.83 18.16
C LEU A 175 -9.20 -21.32 17.80
N GLU A 176 -9.60 -21.63 16.57
CA GLU A 176 -9.92 -23.00 16.14
C GLU A 176 -8.72 -23.72 15.51
N ILE A 177 -7.85 -23.00 14.80
CA ILE A 177 -6.85 -23.58 13.89
C ILE A 177 -5.45 -23.02 14.15
N ASP A 178 -5.30 -21.70 14.27
CA ASP A 178 -3.99 -21.03 14.12
C ASP A 178 -3.61 -20.11 15.30
N CYS A 179 -3.78 -20.63 16.53
CA CYS A 179 -3.55 -19.85 17.75
C CYS A 179 -2.07 -19.43 17.89
N TYR A 180 -1.15 -20.34 17.57
CA TYR A 180 0.29 -20.12 17.73
C TYR A 180 0.84 -19.02 16.83
N PHE A 181 0.44 -18.98 15.55
CA PHE A 181 0.87 -17.92 14.64
C PHE A 181 0.34 -16.57 15.09
N CYS A 182 -0.93 -16.49 15.48
CA CYS A 182 -1.55 -15.27 15.99
C CYS A 182 -0.89 -14.79 17.30
N GLU A 183 -0.50 -15.70 18.19
CA GLU A 183 0.24 -15.36 19.41
C GLU A 183 1.64 -14.81 19.10
N THR A 184 2.35 -15.43 18.16
CA THR A 184 3.65 -14.95 17.70
C THR A 184 3.56 -13.56 17.08
N GLU A 185 2.55 -13.33 16.23
CA GLU A 185 2.26 -12.02 15.66
C GLU A 185 1.96 -10.99 16.76
N PHE A 186 1.11 -11.34 17.72
CA PHE A 186 0.82 -10.49 18.88
C PHE A 186 2.09 -10.11 19.66
N CYS A 187 2.97 -11.08 19.96
CA CYS A 187 4.23 -10.85 20.65
C CYS A 187 5.12 -9.88 19.89
N CYS A 188 5.26 -10.03 18.57
CA CYS A 188 6.01 -9.11 17.71
C CYS A 188 5.41 -7.68 17.75
N LEU A 189 4.08 -7.57 17.63
CA LEU A 189 3.39 -6.29 17.62
C LEU A 189 3.47 -5.58 18.99
N THR A 190 3.54 -6.32 20.10
CA THR A 190 3.50 -5.76 21.45
C THR A 190 4.84 -5.76 22.19
N ALA A 191 5.91 -6.28 21.58
CA ALA A 191 7.25 -6.35 22.17
C ALA A 191 7.70 -5.03 22.82
N GLY A 192 8.02 -5.03 24.11
CA GLY A 192 8.46 -3.81 24.83
C GLY A 192 7.35 -2.80 25.18
N ILE A 193 6.08 -3.07 24.84
CA ILE A 193 4.93 -2.28 25.31
C ILE A 193 4.48 -2.85 26.67
N THR A 194 5.07 -2.33 27.73
CA THR A 194 4.78 -2.80 29.10
C THR A 194 3.45 -2.25 29.63
N GLY A 195 2.89 -2.87 30.69
CA GLY A 195 1.64 -2.42 31.31
C GLY A 195 1.68 -1.01 31.92
N LYS A 196 2.88 -0.43 32.08
CA LYS A 196 3.09 0.96 32.54
C LYS A 196 2.84 1.99 31.43
N VAL A 197 2.82 1.57 30.17
CA VAL A 197 2.55 2.45 29.03
C VAL A 197 1.06 2.84 29.05
N GLY A 198 0.78 4.15 28.89
CA GLY A 198 -0.58 4.66 28.75
C GLY A 198 -1.31 4.05 27.55
N GLU A 199 -2.63 3.90 27.64
CA GLU A 199 -3.43 3.20 26.62
C GLU A 199 -3.32 3.84 25.23
N ASP A 200 -3.42 5.16 25.16
CA ASP A 200 -3.30 5.90 23.89
C ASP A 200 -1.93 5.66 23.23
N LYS A 201 -0.87 5.65 24.04
CA LYS A 201 0.48 5.42 23.54
C LYS A 201 0.71 3.96 23.11
N ALA A 202 0.14 3.02 23.85
CA ALA A 202 0.19 1.61 23.48
C ALA A 202 -0.52 1.36 22.14
N LEU A 203 -1.72 1.93 21.96
CA LEU A 203 -2.45 1.87 20.71
C LEU A 203 -1.63 2.46 19.55
N GLU A 204 -1.08 3.67 19.72
CA GLU A 204 -0.23 4.32 18.71
C GLU A 204 0.96 3.43 18.28
N LEU A 205 1.66 2.82 19.25
CA LEU A 205 2.80 1.94 19.01
C LEU A 205 2.39 0.65 18.28
N ILE A 206 1.26 0.06 18.65
CA ILE A 206 0.70 -1.13 17.98
C ILE A 206 0.32 -0.77 16.55
N SER A 207 -0.44 0.31 16.31
CA SER A 207 -0.84 0.76 14.97
C SER A 207 0.38 1.02 14.08
N LYS A 208 1.45 1.61 14.62
CA LYS A 208 2.70 1.85 13.88
C LYS A 208 3.39 0.54 13.47
N ARG A 209 3.40 -0.46 14.35
CA ARG A 209 4.02 -1.77 14.06
C ARG A 209 3.22 -2.58 13.07
N ILE A 210 1.89 -2.57 13.17
CA ILE A 210 1.00 -3.17 12.17
C ILE A 210 1.29 -2.57 10.79
N LYS A 211 1.34 -1.24 10.66
CA LYS A 211 1.68 -0.58 9.39
C LYS A 211 3.06 -0.96 8.85
N LYS A 212 4.03 -1.23 9.73
CA LYS A 212 5.39 -1.67 9.33
C LYS A 212 5.41 -3.12 8.88
N GLN A 213 4.71 -4.00 9.60
CA GLN A 213 4.68 -5.44 9.33
C GLN A 213 3.88 -5.77 8.07
N PHE A 214 2.72 -5.13 7.90
CA PHE A 214 1.82 -5.31 6.77
C PHE A 214 2.02 -4.21 5.72
N LYS A 215 3.29 -4.00 5.34
CA LYS A 215 3.64 -3.01 4.32
C LYS A 215 3.13 -3.49 2.97
N LYS A 216 2.28 -2.69 2.32
CA LYS A 216 1.83 -2.96 0.96
C LYS A 216 2.99 -2.86 -0.04
N PRO A 217 2.96 -3.66 -1.11
CA PRO A 217 3.76 -3.38 -2.29
C PRO A 217 3.47 -1.96 -2.80
N LYS A 218 4.50 -1.34 -3.39
CA LYS A 218 4.39 -0.04 -4.03
C LYS A 218 3.78 -0.17 -5.42
N VAL A 219 2.96 0.80 -5.77
CA VAL A 219 2.24 0.89 -7.05
C VAL A 219 2.96 1.82 -8.02
N TYR A 220 2.48 1.92 -9.26
CA TYR A 220 3.17 2.66 -10.32
C TYR A 220 3.36 4.14 -9.98
N GLU A 221 2.38 4.76 -9.31
CA GLU A 221 2.49 6.17 -8.88
C GLU A 221 3.75 6.41 -8.03
N GLN A 222 4.05 5.51 -7.11
CA GLN A 222 5.21 5.64 -6.22
C GLN A 222 6.52 5.32 -6.96
N TYR A 223 6.46 4.47 -7.98
CA TYR A 223 7.58 4.26 -8.90
C TYR A 223 7.87 5.55 -9.68
N ALA A 224 6.87 6.13 -10.34
CA ALA A 224 6.98 7.35 -11.12
C ALA A 224 7.49 8.54 -10.29
N ARG A 225 6.93 8.79 -9.09
CA ARG A 225 7.42 9.83 -8.17
C ARG A 225 8.90 9.68 -7.84
N LYS A 226 9.33 8.45 -7.54
CA LYS A 226 10.73 8.18 -7.18
C LYS A 226 11.63 8.32 -8.42
N LYS A 227 11.18 7.88 -9.60
CA LYS A 227 11.90 8.02 -10.87
C LYS A 227 12.13 9.49 -11.22
N ILE A 228 11.07 10.31 -11.19
CA ILE A 228 11.14 11.77 -11.42
C ILE A 228 12.17 12.41 -10.48
N LYS A 229 12.09 12.13 -9.17
CA LYS A 229 13.01 12.70 -8.18
C LYS A 229 14.47 12.34 -8.46
N ILE A 230 14.75 11.10 -8.87
CA ILE A 230 16.12 10.68 -9.21
C ILE A 230 16.59 11.33 -10.51
N ALA A 231 15.73 11.39 -11.52
CA ALA A 231 16.06 12.06 -12.78
C ALA A 231 16.40 13.55 -12.56
N GLU A 232 15.66 14.25 -11.70
CA GLU A 232 15.96 15.63 -11.30
C GLU A 232 17.32 15.74 -10.59
N LEU A 233 17.63 14.82 -9.67
CA LEU A 233 18.94 14.79 -8.98
C LEU A 233 20.11 14.51 -9.93
N LEU A 234 19.87 13.74 -11.00
CA LEU A 234 20.86 13.42 -12.03
C LEU A 234 20.94 14.49 -13.13
N GLY A 235 20.07 15.51 -13.11
CA GLY A 235 20.05 16.57 -14.12
C GLY A 235 19.50 16.13 -15.48
N LEU A 236 18.69 15.07 -15.54
CA LEU A 236 18.08 14.55 -16.77
C LEU A 236 16.88 15.40 -17.26
N ASP A 237 16.75 16.64 -16.81
CA ASP A 237 15.55 17.46 -16.98
C ASP A 237 15.53 18.16 -18.36
N PHE A 238 14.56 17.81 -19.21
CA PHE A 238 13.99 18.47 -20.40
C PHE A 238 14.82 19.35 -21.37
N ARG A 239 16.11 19.60 -21.15
CA ARG A 239 16.95 20.49 -21.96
C ARG A 239 18.28 19.82 -22.27
N GLY A 240 18.24 19.03 -23.33
CA GLY A 240 19.32 18.87 -24.29
C GLY A 240 20.68 18.47 -23.73
N LEU A 241 20.97 17.18 -23.76
CA LEU A 241 22.26 16.74 -24.27
C LEU A 241 22.11 16.61 -25.79
N LYS A 242 22.92 17.39 -26.50
CA LYS A 242 23.05 17.43 -27.96
C LYS A 242 23.43 16.08 -28.55
#